data_AF-A0A920SJV5-F1
#
_entry.id   AF-A0A920SJV5-F1
#
_cell.length_a   1.000
_cell.length_b   1.000
_cell.length_c   1.000
_cell.angle_alpha   90.00
_cell.angle_beta   90.00
_cell.angle_gamma   90.00
#
_symmetry.space_group_name_H-M   'P 1'
#
loop_
_entity.id
_entity.type
_entity.pdbx_description
1 polymer ?
#
loop_
_entity_poly.entity_id
_entity_poly.type
_entity_poly.pdbx_seq_one_letter_code
_entity_poly.pdbx_strand_id
1 'polypeptide(L)' 'MRDTAAGVGYGRALVEEIEHNARAIGLRRLMALTYVPDFFARLGYGIVPMDTLPEKVFGVCVTCPKFRACDEIAVVKHLD' A
#
# COMPACT_ATOMS: atom_id res chain seq x y z
N MET A 1 -2.36 1.03 23.79
CA MET A 1 -2.25 2.49 23.60
C MET A 1 -2.90 2.83 22.28
N ARG A 2 -4.12 3.37 22.30
CA ARG A 2 -4.83 3.80 21.10
C ARG A 2 -4.31 5.19 20.77
N ASP A 3 -3.68 5.36 19.61
CA ASP A 3 -3.26 6.66 19.12
C ASP A 3 -4.50 7.55 18.97
N THR A 4 -4.49 8.73 19.59
CA THR A 4 -5.56 9.72 19.54
C THR A 4 -5.88 10.22 18.12
N ALA A 5 -4.98 10.02 17.16
CA ALA A 5 -5.18 10.36 15.75
C ALA A 5 -5.73 9.19 14.89
N ALA A 6 -5.87 7.98 15.44
CA ALA A 6 -6.43 6.87 14.68
C ALA A 6 -7.97 7.04 14.52
N GLY A 7 -8.46 6.97 13.28
CA GLY A 7 -9.90 7.02 12.99
C GLY A 7 -10.49 8.42 12.73
N VAL A 8 -9.67 9.48 12.71
CA VAL A 8 -10.12 10.85 12.38
C VAL A 8 -9.92 11.25 10.90
N GLY A 9 -9.57 10.29 10.04
CA GLY A 9 -9.55 10.48 8.58
C GLY A 9 -8.20 10.87 7.95
N TYR A 10 -7.16 11.18 8.73
CA TYR A 10 -5.86 11.59 8.17
C TYR A 10 -5.23 10.55 7.23
N GLY A 11 -5.31 9.26 7.56
CA GLY A 11 -4.78 8.21 6.69
C GLY A 11 -5.44 8.19 5.31
N ARG A 12 -6.76 8.41 5.26
CA ARG A 12 -7.51 8.54 4.00
C ARG A 12 -7.02 9.76 3.22
N ALA A 13 -6.98 10.92 3.87
CA ALA A 13 -6.55 12.17 3.22
C ALA A 13 -5.14 12.06 2.62
N LEU A 14 -4.22 11.40 3.34
CA LEU A 14 -2.86 11.17 2.84
C LEU A 14 -2.83 10.28 1.60
N VAL A 15 -3.57 9.16 1.60
CA VAL A 15 -3.60 8.25 0.44
C VAL A 15 -4.28 8.92 -0.75
N GLU A 16 -5.36 9.67 -0.54
CA GLU A 16 -6.06 10.41 -1.59
C GLU A 16 -5.15 11.49 -2.22
N GLU A 17 -4.32 12.18 -1.43
CA GLU A 17 -3.34 13.14 -1.94
C GLU A 17 -2.20 12.45 -2.73
N ILE A 18 -1.72 11.29 -2.26
CA ILE A 18 -0.75 10.49 -3.02
C ILE A 18 -1.35 10.04 -4.37
N GLU A 19 -2.61 9.61 -4.36
CA GLU A 19 -3.36 9.24 -5.54
C GLU A 19 -3.52 10.41 -6.53
N HIS A 20 -3.81 11.60 -6.02
CA HIS A 20 -3.89 12.82 -6.82
C HIS A 20 -2.56 13.13 -7.51
N ASN A 21 -1.47 13.16 -6.73
CA ASN A 21 -0.12 13.42 -7.25
C ASN A 21 0.33 12.36 -8.25
N ALA A 22 0.03 11.08 -7.99
CA ALA A 22 0.34 10.00 -8.90
C ALA A 22 -0.34 10.17 -10.28
N ARG A 23 -1.61 10.59 -10.30
CA ARG A 23 -2.31 10.93 -11.55
C ARG A 23 -1.69 12.13 -12.25
N ALA A 24 -1.32 13.17 -11.50
CA ALA A 24 -0.72 14.39 -12.05
C ALA A 24 0.60 14.12 -12.78
N ILE A 25 1.37 13.12 -12.35
CA ILE A 25 2.62 12.69 -13.01
C ILE A 25 2.43 11.54 -14.01
N GLY A 26 1.19 11.14 -14.30
CA GLY A 26 0.88 10.13 -15.31
C GLY A 26 1.04 8.66 -14.87
N LEU A 27 1.12 8.38 -13.57
CA LEU A 27 1.12 7.00 -13.08
C LEU A 27 -0.28 6.38 -13.22
N ARG A 28 -0.31 5.12 -13.66
CA ARG A 28 -1.54 4.34 -13.89
C ARG A 28 -1.79 3.26 -12.84
N ARG A 29 -0.85 3.08 -11.91
CA ARG A 29 -0.89 2.01 -10.92
C ARG A 29 -0.16 2.42 -9.65
N LEU A 30 -0.80 2.20 -8.51
CA LEU A 30 -0.21 2.30 -7.18
C LEU A 30 -0.24 0.94 -6.49
N MET A 31 0.72 0.73 -5.61
CA MET A 31 0.88 -0.51 -4.84
C MET A 31 1.36 -0.18 -3.42
N ALA A 32 1.01 -1.01 -2.46
CA ALA A 32 1.48 -0.92 -1.09
C ALA A 32 1.62 -2.30 -0.45
N LEU A 33 2.49 -2.39 0.56
CA LEU A 33 2.59 -3.51 1.49
C LEU A 33 2.03 -3.04 2.83
N THR A 34 1.12 -3.81 3.42
CA THR A 34 0.38 -3.35 4.60
C THR A 34 -0.07 -4.47 5.53
N TYR A 35 -0.20 -4.15 6.81
CA TYR A 35 -0.86 -4.99 7.81
C TYR A 35 -2.36 -4.70 7.96
N VAL A 36 -2.87 -3.67 7.27
CA VAL A 36 -4.27 -3.21 7.37
C VAL A 36 -4.94 -3.20 5.99
N PRO A 37 -5.07 -4.36 5.31
CA PRO A 37 -5.59 -4.42 3.95
C PRO A 37 -7.00 -3.84 3.83
N ASP A 38 -7.85 -4.00 4.85
CA ASP A 38 -9.23 -3.49 4.86
C ASP A 38 -9.30 -1.96 4.76
N PHE A 39 -8.29 -1.25 5.27
CA PHE A 39 -8.20 0.21 5.12
C PHE A 39 -8.02 0.58 3.64
N PHE A 40 -7.12 -0.11 2.94
CA PHE A 40 -6.84 0.11 1.52
C PHE A 40 -7.98 -0.40 0.62
N ALA A 41 -8.65 -1.48 1.00
CA ALA A 41 -9.83 -1.98 0.30
C ALA A 41 -10.95 -0.93 0.26
N ARG A 42 -11.18 -0.20 1.35
CA ARG A 42 -12.13 0.93 1.42
C ARG A 42 -11.72 2.14 0.57
N LEU A 43 -10.47 2.18 0.08
CA LEU A 43 -9.95 3.18 -0.85
C LEU A 43 -9.92 2.66 -2.29
N GLY A 44 -10.40 1.44 -2.54
CA GLY A 44 -10.46 0.84 -3.88
C GLY A 44 -9.17 0.12 -4.31
N TYR A 45 -8.29 -0.23 -3.38
CA TYR A 45 -7.17 -1.13 -3.66
C TYR A 45 -7.63 -2.59 -3.55
N GLY A 46 -7.23 -3.44 -4.49
CA GLY A 46 -7.42 -4.88 -4.44
C GLY A 46 -6.20 -5.58 -3.83
N ILE A 47 -6.43 -6.64 -3.06
CA ILE A 47 -5.35 -7.54 -2.61
C ILE A 47 -4.83 -8.31 -3.82
N VAL A 48 -3.52 -8.40 -3.94
CA VAL A 48 -2.86 -9.16 -5.01
C VAL A 48 -1.83 -10.14 -4.42
N PRO A 49 -1.53 -11.25 -5.10
CA PRO A 49 -0.38 -12.07 -4.78
C PRO A 49 0.92 -11.25 -4.79
N MET A 50 1.78 -11.48 -3.80
CA MET A 50 3.01 -10.72 -3.63
C MET A 50 3.91 -10.79 -4.88
N ASP A 51 4.02 -11.97 -5.48
CA ASP A 51 4.81 -12.26 -6.69
C ASP A 51 4.35 -11.50 -7.96
N THR A 52 3.17 -10.87 -7.93
CA THR A 52 2.70 -10.00 -9.03
C THR A 52 3.32 -8.60 -8.99
N LEU A 53 4.00 -8.25 -7.89
CA LEU A 53 4.70 -6.97 -7.76
C LEU A 53 6.01 -6.99 -8.55
N PRO A 54 6.47 -5.84 -9.10
CA PRO A 54 7.75 -5.76 -9.79
C PRO A 54 8.91 -6.20 -8.91
N GLU A 55 9.89 -6.89 -9.48
CA GLU A 55 11.07 -7.41 -8.76
C GLU A 55 11.78 -6.35 -7.89
N LYS A 56 11.78 -5.09 -8.35
CA LYS A 56 12.38 -3.96 -7.63
C LYS A 56 11.79 -3.74 -6.23
N VAL A 57 10.54 -4.14 -5.98
CA VAL A 57 9.89 -4.04 -4.67
C VAL A 57 10.62 -4.92 -3.64
N PHE A 58 11.20 -6.04 -4.08
CA PHE A 58 11.87 -7.01 -3.21
C PHE A 58 13.34 -6.72 -2.93
N GLY A 59 13.90 -5.63 -3.48
CA GLY A 59 15.31 -5.28 -3.27
C GLY A 59 15.65 -5.16 -1.77
N VAL A 60 14.72 -4.62 -0.98
CA VAL A 60 14.86 -4.50 0.48
C VAL A 60 14.56 -5.79 1.23
N CYS A 61 13.90 -6.76 0.59
CA CYS A 61 13.57 -8.04 1.22
C CYS A 61 14.80 -8.94 1.41
N VAL A 62 15.84 -8.77 0.60
CA VAL A 62 17.09 -9.57 0.66
C VAL A 62 17.76 -9.50 2.03
N THR A 63 17.70 -8.33 2.68
CA THR A 63 18.28 -8.10 4.01
C THR A 63 17.22 -8.06 5.11
N CYS A 64 15.95 -8.29 4.78
CA CYS A 64 14.86 -8.19 5.73
C CYS A 64 14.89 -9.37 6.72
N PRO A 65 15.01 -9.13 8.04
CA PRO A 65 15.00 -10.21 9.03
C PRO A 65 13.66 -10.94 9.09
N LYS A 66 12.58 -10.28 8.65
CA LYS A 66 11.24 -10.86 8.57
C LYS A 66 10.95 -11.58 7.26
N PHE A 67 11.87 -11.67 6.30
CA PHE A 67 11.56 -12.21 4.96
C PHE A 67 10.86 -13.58 4.99
N ARG A 68 11.30 -14.50 5.86
CA ARG A 68 10.70 -15.85 6.01
C ARG A 68 9.39 -15.88 6.80
N ALA A 69 9.03 -14.78 7.45
CA ALA A 69 7.84 -14.63 8.29
C ALA A 69 7.12 -13.31 7.98
N CYS A 70 7.18 -12.87 6.73
CA CYS A 70 6.59 -11.60 6.31
C CYS A 70 5.07 -11.76 6.34
N ASP A 71 4.42 -10.91 7.13
CA ASP A 71 2.98 -10.87 7.36
C ASP A 71 2.33 -9.65 6.71
N GLU A 72 3.06 -8.93 5.86
CA GLU A 72 2.53 -7.84 5.04
C GLU A 72 1.73 -8.38 3.85
N ILE A 73 0.66 -7.68 3.52
CA ILE A 73 -0.24 -8.00 2.41
C ILE A 73 -0.04 -6.98 1.29
N ALA A 74 0.14 -7.47 0.07
CA ALA A 74 0.24 -6.63 -1.11
C ALA A 74 -1.14 -6.17 -1.58
N VAL A 75 -1.28 -4.87 -1.83
CA VAL A 75 -2.48 -4.26 -2.38
C VAL A 75 -2.14 -3.36 -3.56
N VAL A 76 -3.01 -3.31 -4.56
CA VAL A 76 -2.81 -2.55 -5.82
C VAL A 76 -4.08 -1.81 -6.19
N LYS A 77 -3.94 -0.59 -6.70
CA LYS A 77 -5.01 0.19 -7.33
C LYS A 77 -4.56 0.68 -8.69
N HIS A 78 -5.42 0.52 -9.69
CA HIS A 78 -5.25 1.13 -11.00
C HIS A 78 -5.85 2.54 -10.98
N LEU A 79 -5.12 3.50 -11.53
CA LEU A 79 -5.53 4.89 -11.64
C LEU A 79 -5.92 5.11 -13.11
N ASP A 80 -7.22 5.29 -13.35
CA ASP A 80 -7.78 5.51 -14.69
C ASP A 80 -7.31 6.81 -15.35
#